data_AF-E6XHD0-F1
#
_entry.id   AF-E6XHD0-F1
#
_cell.length_a   1.000
_cell.length_b   1.000
_cell.length_c   1.000
_cell.angle_alpha   90.00
_cell.angle_beta   90.00
_cell.angle_gamma   90.00
#
_symmetry.space_group_name_H-M   'P 1'
#
loop_
_entity.id
_entity.type
_entity.pdbx_description
1 polymer ?
#
loop_
_entity_poly.entity_id
_entity_poly.type
_entity_poly.pdbx_seq_one_letter_code
_entity_poly.pdbx_strand_id
1 'polypeptide(L)'
;MDKNKGLVEESVATTPLDKCVVPSDMPCESPLATLWQALYAEGHVSSPQMPESHDVPWYIAAMQAFAAWIAAWFLLGFMASLLDAIFERVDGYFALFIGLIYLGIGVGLYFLPRKQTFIHQFAFAASLSGILGIAWGLFDLLGDDFSFAWYSSMAIILLCLWGLITHGLAQFVFAFCLSWCVVGIMAKLHLLNLSQSIFALLISLVVLNIHQLGRHYRRARMLLYGFAFTLLNIQLLHAFSMDNMFEALFTPWLQMPWLSLTHVLIIFSICSFLLISIFRERQQSLVSLSAFACVIGLVFVSGLSLPMQGVSTAILLMLLGHYANEFWLKWMGIASAVLFVGGYYYSLETTLMLKSWYLMGLGLLLLVTKLVMWRLFPANVHAKETM
;
A
#
# COMPACT_ATOMS: atom_id res chain seq x y z
N MET A 1 -58.88 -19.97 63.14
CA MET A 1 -58.69 -18.68 63.83
C MET A 1 -57.35 -18.17 63.34
N ASP A 2 -57.19 -17.08 62.61
CA ASP A 2 -57.99 -15.88 62.39
C ASP A 2 -57.50 -15.22 61.07
N LYS A 3 -58.39 -14.48 60.36
CA LYS A 3 -58.24 -13.36 59.39
C LYS A 3 -56.97 -13.20 58.48
N ASN A 4 -56.94 -12.48 57.36
CA ASN A 4 -57.86 -11.84 56.40
C ASN A 4 -56.97 -11.11 55.35
N LYS A 5 -57.32 -11.24 54.07
CA LYS A 5 -57.06 -10.40 52.87
C LYS A 5 -56.28 -9.07 52.97
N GLY A 6 -55.57 -8.73 51.88
CA GLY A 6 -55.57 -7.37 51.29
C GLY A 6 -54.37 -6.98 50.41
N LEU A 7 -54.58 -6.87 49.10
CA LEU A 7 -53.76 -6.12 48.12
C LEU A 7 -54.21 -4.65 48.06
N VAL A 8 -53.31 -3.72 47.68
CA VAL A 8 -53.43 -2.67 46.62
C VAL A 8 -52.35 -1.56 46.78
N GLU A 9 -51.94 -1.03 45.61
CA GLU A 9 -51.07 0.07 45.14
C GLU A 9 -50.98 1.36 46.03
N GLU A 10 -50.07 2.35 45.90
CA GLU A 10 -49.47 3.06 44.74
C GLU A 10 -48.45 4.16 45.23
N SER A 11 -47.70 4.78 44.29
CA SER A 11 -47.19 6.20 44.30
C SER A 11 -45.75 6.61 44.73
N VAL A 12 -45.00 6.98 43.70
CA VAL A 12 -43.94 8.01 43.43
C VAL A 12 -43.70 9.17 44.43
N ALA A 13 -42.41 9.52 44.67
CA ALA A 13 -41.79 10.90 44.76
C ALA A 13 -40.34 10.82 45.35
N THR A 14 -39.24 10.98 44.59
CA THR A 14 -38.43 12.19 44.23
C THR A 14 -37.73 13.00 45.35
N THR A 15 -36.42 13.25 45.11
CA THR A 15 -35.42 14.22 45.67
C THR A 15 -34.42 13.77 46.75
N PRO A 16 -33.19 14.34 46.80
CA PRO A 16 -32.25 14.63 45.70
C PRO A 16 -30.83 14.07 45.98
N LEU A 17 -30.10 13.69 44.92
CA LEU A 17 -28.70 13.27 45.01
C LEU A 17 -27.79 14.50 45.10
N ASP A 18 -27.02 14.52 46.17
CA ASP A 18 -26.09 15.56 46.56
C ASP A 18 -25.00 15.78 45.50
N LYS A 19 -24.63 17.05 45.31
CA LYS A 19 -23.63 17.48 44.34
C LYS A 19 -22.25 16.96 44.75
N CYS A 20 -21.78 15.89 44.11
CA CYS A 20 -20.36 15.56 44.12
C CYS A 20 -19.61 16.58 43.24
N VAL A 21 -19.05 17.59 43.89
CA VAL A 21 -18.05 18.48 43.31
C VAL A 21 -16.79 17.65 43.08
N VAL A 22 -16.53 17.29 41.82
CA VAL A 22 -15.28 16.64 41.41
C VAL A 22 -14.17 17.71 41.43
N PRO A 23 -13.08 17.52 42.19
CA PRO A 23 -11.97 18.46 42.21
C PRO A 23 -11.23 18.44 40.86
N SER A 24 -10.84 19.64 40.40
CA SER A 24 -10.33 19.94 39.06
C SER A 24 -8.87 19.56 38.81
N ASP A 25 -8.36 18.51 39.45
CA ASP A 25 -6.97 18.06 39.33
C ASP A 25 -6.90 16.56 39.01
N MET A 26 -7.32 16.19 37.80
CA MET A 26 -6.93 14.91 37.19
C MET A 26 -6.19 15.20 35.89
N PRO A 27 -4.96 14.66 35.68
CA PRO A 27 -4.32 14.73 34.38
C PRO A 27 -5.27 14.04 33.40
N CYS A 28 -5.65 14.77 32.35
CA CYS A 28 -6.53 14.25 31.31
C CYS A 28 -5.88 12.99 30.73
N GLU A 29 -6.28 11.81 31.21
CA GLU A 29 -5.79 10.55 30.68
C GLU A 29 -6.12 10.53 29.19
N SER A 30 -5.10 10.32 28.35
CA SER A 30 -5.31 10.32 26.90
C SER A 30 -6.40 9.28 26.56
N PRO A 31 -7.32 9.57 25.63
CA PRO A 31 -8.43 8.65 25.29
C PRO A 31 -7.95 7.24 24.88
N LEU A 32 -6.70 7.16 24.43
CA LEU A 32 -6.01 5.93 24.06
C LEU A 32 -5.62 5.09 25.29
N ALA A 33 -5.24 5.71 26.40
CA ALA A 33 -4.98 5.04 27.67
C ALA A 33 -6.26 4.41 28.25
N THR A 34 -7.38 5.13 28.16
CA THR A 34 -8.70 4.63 28.57
C THR A 34 -9.15 3.45 27.71
N LEU A 35 -8.96 3.53 26.39
CA LEU A 35 -9.22 2.41 25.48
C LEU A 35 -8.33 1.19 25.76
N TRP A 36 -7.04 1.41 26.05
CA TRP A 36 -6.11 0.32 26.37
C TRP A 36 -6.50 -0.40 27.66
N GLN A 37 -6.91 0.35 28.69
CA GLN A 37 -7.42 -0.21 29.93
C GLN A 37 -8.72 -1.00 29.71
N ALA A 38 -9.62 -0.53 28.84
CA ALA A 38 -10.83 -1.26 28.47
C ALA A 38 -10.49 -2.61 27.79
N LEU A 39 -9.55 -2.61 26.83
CA LEU A 39 -9.09 -3.83 26.16
C LEU A 39 -8.37 -4.81 27.09
N TYR A 40 -7.66 -4.29 28.10
CA TYR A 40 -7.06 -5.11 29.15
C TYR A 40 -8.14 -5.73 30.06
N ALA A 41 -9.15 -4.95 30.44
CA ALA A 41 -10.27 -5.42 31.26
C ALA A 41 -11.10 -6.51 30.56
N GLU A 42 -11.23 -6.44 29.23
CA GLU A 42 -11.88 -7.47 28.41
C GLU A 42 -10.97 -8.70 28.13
N GLY A 43 -9.72 -8.70 28.60
CA GLY A 43 -8.78 -9.81 28.40
C GLY A 43 -8.23 -9.93 26.99
N HIS A 44 -8.44 -8.92 26.14
CA HIS A 44 -7.90 -8.88 24.77
C HIS A 44 -6.42 -8.53 24.73
N VAL A 45 -5.85 -8.02 25.83
CA VAL A 45 -4.46 -7.57 25.93
C VAL A 45 -3.81 -8.12 27.20
N SER A 46 -2.57 -8.58 27.11
CA SER A 46 -1.88 -9.27 28.22
C SER A 46 -1.21 -8.34 29.24
N SER A 47 -1.07 -7.04 28.93
CA SER A 47 -0.35 -6.06 29.76
C SER A 47 -1.25 -4.87 30.12
N PRO A 48 -1.32 -4.47 31.41
CA PRO A 48 -2.06 -3.30 31.85
C PRO A 48 -1.38 -1.99 31.41
N GLN A 49 -0.07 -2.02 31.17
CA GLN A 49 0.67 -0.88 30.65
C GLN A 49 0.70 -0.92 29.12
N MET A 50 0.37 0.22 28.51
CA MET A 50 0.50 0.44 27.09
C MET A 50 1.98 0.35 26.69
N PRO A 51 2.34 -0.42 25.64
CA PRO A 51 3.71 -0.46 25.16
C PRO A 51 4.13 0.93 24.67
N GLU A 52 5.30 1.40 25.11
CA GLU A 52 5.89 2.66 24.63
C GLU A 52 6.09 2.59 23.11
N SER A 53 5.34 3.41 22.38
CA SER A 53 5.48 3.52 20.92
C SER A 53 6.79 4.21 20.58
N HIS A 54 7.84 3.42 20.37
CA HIS A 54 9.09 3.85 19.76
C HIS A 54 8.95 3.97 18.23
N ASP A 55 7.87 4.60 17.75
CA ASP A 55 7.67 4.82 16.33
C ASP A 55 8.57 5.98 15.89
N VAL A 56 9.61 5.64 15.14
CA VAL A 56 10.49 6.62 14.51
C VAL A 56 9.65 7.45 13.52
N PRO A 57 9.69 8.79 13.59
CA PRO A 57 8.99 9.64 12.63
C PRO A 57 9.31 9.26 11.19
N TRP A 58 8.30 9.29 10.31
CA TRP A 58 8.41 8.79 8.93
C TRP A 58 9.53 9.46 8.13
N TYR A 59 9.80 10.74 8.35
CA TYR A 59 10.86 11.48 7.66
C TYR A 59 12.26 11.00 8.09
N ILE A 60 12.43 10.61 9.36
CA ILE A 60 13.66 10.01 9.85
C ILE A 60 13.82 8.62 9.22
N ALA A 61 12.76 7.81 9.21
CA ALA A 61 12.80 6.50 8.56
C ALA A 61 13.14 6.60 7.06
N ALA A 62 12.60 7.61 6.36
CA ALA A 62 12.92 7.87 4.95
C ALA A 62 14.38 8.30 4.75
N MET A 63 14.89 9.22 5.57
CA MET A 63 16.30 9.65 5.52
C MET A 63 17.24 8.48 5.80
N GLN A 64 16.90 7.62 6.76
CA GLN A 64 17.67 6.43 7.09
C GLN A 64 17.65 5.39 5.97
N ALA A 65 16.50 5.19 5.32
CA ALA A 65 16.39 4.34 4.16
C ALA A 65 17.30 4.80 3.03
N PHE A 66 17.29 6.10 2.76
CA PHE A 66 18.11 6.71 1.73
C PHE A 66 19.61 6.61 2.05
N ALA A 67 20.00 6.90 3.29
CA ALA A 67 21.39 6.77 3.75
C ALA A 67 21.87 5.31 3.69
N ALA A 68 21.05 4.35 4.12
CA ALA A 68 21.38 2.94 4.06
C ALA A 68 21.44 2.42 2.62
N TRP A 69 20.60 2.94 1.71
CA TRP A 69 20.70 2.65 0.28
C TRP A 69 22.05 3.12 -0.27
N ILE A 70 22.44 4.37 -0.03
CA ILE A 70 23.77 4.90 -0.43
C ILE A 70 24.90 4.06 0.19
N ALA A 71 24.81 3.74 1.48
CA ALA A 71 25.80 2.93 2.17
C ALA A 71 25.92 1.52 1.55
N ALA A 72 24.81 0.94 1.10
CA ALA A 72 24.82 -0.36 0.43
C ALA A 72 25.59 -0.31 -0.90
N TRP A 73 25.50 0.78 -1.67
CA TRP A 73 26.31 0.99 -2.88
C TRP A 73 27.79 1.12 -2.56
N PHE A 74 28.16 1.89 -1.54
CA PHE A 74 29.56 2.00 -1.11
C PHE A 74 30.10 0.66 -0.62
N LEU A 75 29.32 -0.08 0.15
CA LEU A 75 29.72 -1.38 0.67
C LEU A 75 29.87 -2.40 -0.46
N LEU A 76 28.97 -2.38 -1.44
CA LEU A 76 29.04 -3.24 -2.62
C LEU A 76 30.23 -2.87 -3.51
N GLY A 77 30.45 -1.58 -3.78
CA GLY A 77 31.58 -1.10 -4.58
C GLY A 77 32.94 -1.35 -3.92
N PHE A 78 33.03 -1.10 -2.60
CA PHE A 78 34.21 -1.43 -1.81
C PHE A 78 34.51 -2.93 -1.87
N MET A 79 33.48 -3.77 -1.68
CA MET A 79 33.66 -5.21 -1.73
C MET A 79 34.06 -5.68 -3.13
N ALA A 80 33.39 -5.20 -4.19
CA ALA A 80 33.76 -5.53 -5.57
C ALA A 80 35.22 -5.15 -5.87
N SER A 81 35.64 -3.94 -5.49
CA SER A 81 37.02 -3.47 -5.68
C SER A 81 38.05 -4.26 -4.85
N LEU A 82 37.73 -4.58 -3.60
CA LEU A 82 38.62 -5.36 -2.73
C LEU A 82 38.79 -6.78 -3.25
N LEU A 83 37.73 -7.38 -3.79
CA LEU A 83 37.79 -8.72 -4.37
C LEU A 83 38.54 -8.75 -5.69
N ASP A 84 38.31 -7.77 -6.56
CA ASP A 84 39.06 -7.63 -7.81
C ASP A 84 40.57 -7.51 -7.53
N ALA A 85 40.94 -6.73 -6.51
CA ALA A 85 42.33 -6.57 -6.08
C ALA A 85 42.97 -7.82 -5.47
N ILE A 86 42.19 -8.72 -4.84
CA ILE A 86 42.71 -9.93 -4.18
C ILE A 86 42.70 -11.15 -5.10
N PHE A 87 41.68 -11.29 -5.94
CA PHE A 87 41.41 -12.54 -6.66
C PHE A 87 41.68 -12.46 -8.17
N GLU A 88 42.05 -11.29 -8.72
CA GLU A 88 42.32 -11.01 -10.15
C GLU A 88 41.15 -11.29 -11.13
N ARG A 89 40.23 -12.19 -10.78
CA ARG A 89 38.96 -12.46 -11.46
C ARG A 89 37.91 -12.89 -10.44
N VAL A 90 36.85 -12.09 -10.31
CA VAL A 90 35.72 -12.42 -9.44
C VAL A 90 34.72 -13.26 -10.24
N ASP A 91 34.76 -14.58 -10.07
CA ASP A 91 33.74 -15.48 -10.65
C ASP A 91 32.40 -15.35 -9.88
N GLY A 92 31.28 -15.63 -10.54
CA GLY A 92 29.93 -15.52 -9.97
C GLY A 92 29.70 -16.35 -8.71
N TYR A 93 30.41 -17.47 -8.56
CA TYR A 93 30.41 -18.27 -7.33
C TYR A 93 30.90 -17.47 -6.12
N PHE A 94 31.93 -16.63 -6.28
CA PHE A 94 32.44 -15.79 -5.21
C PHE A 94 31.48 -14.66 -4.87
N ALA A 95 30.89 -14.01 -5.89
CA ALA A 95 29.87 -12.99 -5.69
C ALA A 95 28.66 -13.54 -4.91
N LEU A 96 28.21 -14.75 -5.24
CA LEU A 96 27.13 -15.44 -4.53
C LEU A 96 27.52 -15.74 -3.08
N PHE A 97 28.70 -16.30 -2.85
CA PHE A 97 29.18 -16.66 -1.51
C PHE A 97 29.25 -15.44 -0.58
N ILE A 98 29.80 -14.34 -1.08
CA ILE A 98 29.93 -13.10 -0.32
C ILE A 98 28.57 -12.46 -0.10
N GLY A 99 27.70 -12.49 -1.12
CA GLY A 99 26.31 -12.07 -1.00
C GLY A 99 25.57 -12.82 0.12
N LEU A 100 25.76 -14.14 0.21
CA LEU A 100 25.20 -14.96 1.30
C LEU A 100 25.77 -14.58 2.67
N ILE A 101 27.06 -14.31 2.79
CA ILE A 101 27.68 -13.86 4.05
C ILE A 101 27.05 -12.53 4.50
N TYR A 102 26.98 -11.53 3.63
CA TYR A 102 26.40 -10.23 3.96
C TYR A 102 24.91 -10.32 4.30
N LEU A 103 24.17 -11.13 3.55
CA LEU A 103 22.77 -11.38 3.84
C LEU A 103 22.61 -12.05 5.20
N GLY A 104 23.44 -13.06 5.51
CA GLY A 104 23.46 -13.74 6.79
C GLY A 104 23.79 -12.80 7.96
N ILE A 105 24.78 -11.90 7.79
CA ILE A 105 25.11 -10.86 8.78
C ILE A 105 23.91 -9.93 8.97
N GLY A 106 23.34 -9.40 7.89
CA GLY A 106 22.20 -8.48 7.97
C GLY A 106 20.98 -9.10 8.64
N VAL A 107 20.63 -10.33 8.26
CA VAL A 107 19.55 -11.11 8.88
C VAL A 107 19.85 -11.38 10.36
N GLY A 108 21.07 -11.82 10.70
CA GLY A 108 21.49 -12.09 12.07
C GLY A 108 21.40 -10.87 12.98
N LEU A 109 21.74 -9.69 12.46
CA LEU A 109 21.61 -8.43 13.19
C LEU A 109 20.15 -8.04 13.47
N TYR A 110 19.19 -8.44 12.62
CA TYR A 110 17.76 -8.26 12.92
C TYR A 110 17.25 -9.16 14.04
N PHE A 111 17.91 -10.29 14.31
CA PHE A 111 17.57 -11.20 15.41
C PHE A 111 18.21 -10.80 16.75
N LEU A 112 19.13 -9.83 16.77
CA LEU A 112 19.72 -9.35 18.01
C LEU A 112 18.68 -8.55 18.83
N PRO A 113 18.59 -8.76 20.16
CA PRO A 113 17.61 -8.07 21.02
C PRO A 113 17.89 -6.57 21.21
N ARG A 114 18.94 -6.02 20.58
CA ARG A 114 19.35 -4.62 20.71
C ARG A 114 18.57 -3.72 19.76
N LYS A 115 17.75 -2.81 20.32
CA LYS A 115 16.90 -1.86 19.58
C LYS A 115 17.63 -0.60 19.08
N GLN A 116 18.95 -0.64 18.88
CA GLN A 116 19.68 0.55 18.44
C GLN A 116 19.40 0.81 16.95
N THR A 117 18.96 2.02 16.63
CA THR A 117 18.59 2.43 15.27
C THR A 117 19.74 2.26 14.27
N PHE A 118 20.98 2.50 14.71
CA PHE A 118 22.18 2.28 13.91
C PHE A 118 22.35 0.81 13.49
N ILE A 119 22.09 -0.14 14.39
CA ILE A 119 22.19 -1.58 14.08
C ILE A 119 21.16 -1.97 13.02
N HIS A 120 19.93 -1.45 13.11
CA HIS A 120 18.91 -1.71 12.09
C HIS A 120 19.27 -1.13 10.71
N GLN A 121 19.90 0.04 10.65
CA GLN A 121 20.37 0.64 9.40
C GLN A 121 21.51 -0.17 8.77
N PHE A 122 22.48 -0.58 9.59
CA PHE A 122 23.59 -1.41 9.12
C PHE A 122 23.11 -2.80 8.69
N ALA A 123 22.18 -3.40 9.45
CA ALA A 123 21.52 -4.65 9.07
C ALA A 123 20.80 -4.53 7.73
N PHE A 124 20.06 -3.43 7.52
CA PHE A 124 19.39 -3.15 6.26
C PHE A 124 20.37 -3.00 5.08
N ALA A 125 21.44 -2.20 5.25
CA ALA A 125 22.46 -2.03 4.23
C ALA A 125 23.18 -3.35 3.90
N ALA A 126 23.58 -4.12 4.91
CA ALA A 126 24.20 -5.44 4.74
C ALA A 126 23.28 -6.42 4.01
N SER A 127 21.99 -6.49 4.38
CA SER A 127 21.02 -7.32 3.65
C SER A 127 20.86 -6.89 2.20
N LEU A 128 20.80 -5.58 1.92
CA LEU A 128 20.61 -5.07 0.57
C LEU A 128 21.82 -5.37 -0.32
N SER A 129 23.04 -5.10 0.17
CA SER A 129 24.28 -5.46 -0.53
C SER A 129 24.39 -6.98 -0.71
N GLY A 130 23.99 -7.76 0.30
CA GLY A 130 23.95 -9.22 0.22
C GLY A 130 23.03 -9.73 -0.90
N ILE A 131 21.81 -9.21 -0.99
CA ILE A 131 20.86 -9.55 -2.06
C ILE A 131 21.42 -9.18 -3.43
N LEU A 132 22.04 -8.00 -3.58
CA LEU A 132 22.66 -7.59 -4.85
C LEU A 132 23.81 -8.53 -5.24
N GLY A 133 24.64 -8.97 -4.28
CA GLY A 133 25.70 -9.95 -4.51
C GLY A 133 25.16 -11.32 -4.94
N ILE A 134 24.09 -11.80 -4.29
CA ILE A 134 23.42 -13.05 -4.70
C ILE A 134 22.78 -12.88 -6.08
N ALA A 135 22.16 -11.74 -6.37
CA ALA A 135 21.56 -11.44 -7.66
C ALA A 135 22.57 -11.49 -8.80
N TRP A 136 23.74 -10.87 -8.59
CA TRP A 136 24.85 -10.93 -9.52
C TRP A 136 25.42 -12.33 -9.68
N GLY A 137 25.74 -13.01 -8.57
CA GLY A 137 26.30 -14.35 -8.63
C GLY A 137 25.36 -15.33 -9.34
N LEU A 138 24.06 -15.24 -9.05
CA LEU A 138 23.05 -16.06 -9.70
C LEU A 138 22.89 -15.74 -11.20
N PHE A 139 23.11 -14.49 -11.61
CA PHE A 139 23.07 -14.09 -13.03
C PHE A 139 24.18 -14.79 -13.82
N ASP A 140 25.42 -14.75 -13.32
CA ASP A 140 26.57 -15.41 -13.94
C ASP A 140 26.41 -16.95 -13.93
N LEU A 141 26.00 -17.52 -12.79
CA LEU A 141 25.72 -18.96 -12.64
C LEU A 141 24.66 -19.51 -13.62
N LEU A 142 23.69 -18.68 -14.01
CA LEU A 142 22.60 -19.06 -14.92
C LEU A 142 22.90 -18.72 -16.38
N GLY A 143 24.15 -18.35 -16.70
CA GLY A 143 24.62 -18.12 -18.05
C GLY A 143 24.39 -16.71 -18.59
N ASP A 144 24.52 -15.70 -17.73
CA ASP A 144 24.47 -14.27 -18.09
C ASP A 144 23.17 -13.82 -18.80
N ASP A 145 22.06 -14.49 -18.51
CA ASP A 145 20.72 -14.05 -18.92
C ASP A 145 19.81 -13.93 -17.70
N PHE A 146 18.95 -12.91 -17.73
CA PHE A 146 17.84 -12.75 -16.80
C PHE A 146 16.74 -13.76 -17.13
N SER A 147 17.05 -15.05 -17.01
CA SER A 147 16.16 -16.16 -17.33
C SER A 147 14.98 -16.27 -16.36
N PHE A 148 13.98 -17.07 -16.72
CA PHE A 148 12.86 -17.39 -15.82
C PHE A 148 13.35 -17.95 -14.47
N ALA A 149 14.44 -18.76 -14.49
CA ALA A 149 15.04 -19.34 -13.30
C ALA A 149 15.67 -18.27 -12.38
N TRP A 150 16.28 -17.23 -12.96
CA TRP A 150 16.88 -16.13 -12.20
C TRP A 150 15.79 -15.36 -11.43
N TYR A 151 14.73 -14.94 -12.12
CA TYR A 151 13.64 -14.21 -11.48
C TYR A 151 12.90 -15.04 -10.43
N SER A 152 12.67 -16.33 -10.70
CA SER A 152 12.00 -17.23 -9.76
C SER A 152 12.81 -17.45 -8.49
N SER A 153 14.12 -17.67 -8.62
CA SER A 153 15.02 -17.82 -7.48
C SER A 153 15.07 -16.54 -6.63
N MET A 154 15.21 -15.37 -7.28
CA MET A 154 15.20 -14.08 -6.58
C MET A 154 13.87 -13.81 -5.88
N ALA A 155 12.74 -14.13 -6.53
CA ALA A 155 11.42 -13.99 -5.93
C ALA A 155 11.27 -14.85 -4.66
N ILE A 156 11.75 -16.10 -4.68
CA ILE A 156 11.70 -16.99 -3.51
C ILE A 156 12.54 -16.41 -2.36
N ILE A 157 13.76 -15.95 -2.64
CA ILE A 157 14.65 -15.35 -1.64
C ILE A 157 14.01 -14.10 -1.03
N LEU A 158 13.51 -13.19 -1.86
CA LEU A 158 12.88 -11.95 -1.40
C LEU A 158 11.59 -12.19 -0.61
N LEU A 159 10.78 -13.19 -1.02
CA LEU A 159 9.60 -13.60 -0.27
C LEU A 159 9.96 -14.17 1.11
N CYS A 160 11.00 -14.99 1.18
CA CYS A 160 11.52 -15.53 2.43
C CYS A 160 11.99 -14.41 3.37
N LEU A 161 12.78 -13.46 2.84
CA LEU A 161 13.28 -12.31 3.61
C LEU A 161 12.16 -11.38 4.08
N TRP A 162 11.16 -11.12 3.24
CA TRP A 162 9.96 -10.37 3.61
C TRP A 162 9.20 -11.04 4.77
N GLY A 163 9.11 -12.38 4.77
CA GLY A 163 8.46 -13.14 5.83
C GLY A 163 9.27 -13.21 7.13
N LEU A 164 10.61 -13.25 7.01
CA LEU A 164 11.54 -13.44 8.13
C LEU A 164 11.81 -12.13 8.90
N ILE A 165 12.07 -11.04 8.19
CA ILE A 165 12.46 -9.76 8.79
C ILE A 165 11.21 -8.98 9.20
N THR A 166 11.14 -8.53 10.46
CA THR A 166 10.00 -7.78 11.01
C THR A 166 10.11 -6.26 10.85
N HIS A 167 11.26 -5.77 10.38
CA HIS A 167 11.53 -4.36 10.18
C HIS A 167 10.76 -3.80 8.97
N GLY A 168 9.95 -2.77 9.20
CA GLY A 168 8.99 -2.27 8.22
C GLY A 168 9.59 -1.76 6.92
N LEU A 169 10.70 -1.02 6.98
CA LEU A 169 11.38 -0.52 5.78
C LEU A 169 11.95 -1.67 4.94
N ALA A 170 12.57 -2.65 5.59
CA ALA A 170 13.15 -3.80 4.90
C ALA A 170 12.05 -4.62 4.21
N GLN A 171 10.92 -4.84 4.90
CA GLN A 171 9.74 -5.47 4.31
C GLN A 171 9.23 -4.71 3.08
N PHE A 172 9.14 -3.38 3.14
CA PHE A 172 8.72 -2.58 1.99
C PHE A 172 9.67 -2.77 0.80
N VAL A 173 10.98 -2.66 1.01
CA VAL A 173 11.97 -2.79 -0.06
C VAL A 173 11.98 -4.20 -0.65
N PHE A 174 11.91 -5.25 0.19
CA PHE A 174 11.85 -6.62 -0.34
C PHE A 174 10.54 -6.92 -1.06
N ALA A 175 9.41 -6.38 -0.60
CA ALA A 175 8.14 -6.48 -1.34
C ALA A 175 8.20 -5.74 -2.68
N PHE A 176 8.84 -4.57 -2.72
CA PHE A 176 9.07 -3.82 -3.96
C PHE A 176 9.97 -4.60 -4.92
N CYS A 177 11.12 -5.09 -4.49
CA CYS A 177 11.99 -5.93 -5.33
C CYS A 177 11.28 -7.22 -5.77
N LEU A 178 10.54 -7.89 -4.87
CA LEU A 178 9.75 -9.08 -5.18
C LEU A 178 8.76 -8.81 -6.29
N SER A 179 8.06 -7.68 -6.24
CA SER A 179 7.10 -7.31 -7.28
C SER A 179 7.76 -7.13 -8.65
N TRP A 180 8.98 -6.59 -8.72
CA TRP A 180 9.74 -6.53 -9.97
C TRP A 180 10.19 -7.91 -10.47
N CYS A 181 10.54 -8.84 -9.57
CA CYS A 181 10.78 -10.22 -9.98
C CYS A 181 9.52 -10.86 -10.57
N VAL A 182 8.35 -10.61 -9.99
CA VAL A 182 7.06 -11.07 -10.54
C VAL A 182 6.80 -10.46 -11.92
N VAL A 183 7.06 -9.16 -12.11
CA VAL A 183 6.98 -8.50 -13.43
C VAL A 183 7.91 -9.16 -14.44
N GLY A 184 9.16 -9.45 -14.06
CA GLY A 184 10.14 -10.13 -14.90
C GLY A 184 9.72 -11.56 -15.30
N ILE A 185 9.13 -12.32 -14.37
CA ILE A 185 8.51 -13.62 -14.65
C ILE A 185 7.39 -13.46 -15.69
N MET A 186 6.48 -12.50 -15.47
CA MET A 186 5.39 -12.23 -16.40
C MET A 186 5.91 -11.78 -17.78
N ALA A 187 7.01 -11.03 -17.83
CA ALA A 187 7.66 -10.63 -19.08
C ALA A 187 8.14 -11.85 -19.88
N LYS A 188 8.84 -12.79 -19.23
CA LYS A 188 9.31 -14.03 -19.88
C LYS A 188 8.17 -14.96 -20.28
N LEU A 189 7.01 -14.88 -19.62
CA LEU A 189 5.79 -15.60 -20.00
C LEU A 189 4.94 -14.86 -21.05
N HIS A 190 5.41 -13.70 -21.57
CA HIS A 190 4.65 -12.84 -22.49
C HIS A 190 3.29 -12.38 -21.93
N LEU A 191 3.18 -12.24 -20.60
CA LEU A 191 1.99 -11.79 -19.88
C LEU A 191 2.16 -10.38 -19.29
N LEU A 192 3.17 -9.62 -19.73
CA LEU A 192 3.53 -8.32 -19.15
C LEU A 192 2.35 -7.34 -19.03
N ASN A 193 1.45 -7.30 -20.02
CA ASN A 193 0.26 -6.43 -19.98
C ASN A 193 -0.76 -6.79 -18.90
N LEU A 194 -0.81 -8.06 -18.50
CA LEU A 194 -1.69 -8.50 -17.43
C LEU A 194 -1.16 -8.12 -16.04
N SER A 195 0.14 -7.76 -15.93
CA SER A 195 0.77 -7.44 -14.65
C SER A 195 0.06 -6.33 -13.90
N GLN A 196 -0.33 -5.25 -14.60
CA GLN A 196 -1.04 -4.12 -14.01
C GLN A 196 -2.38 -4.55 -13.40
N SER A 197 -3.13 -5.36 -14.13
CA SER A 197 -4.42 -5.90 -13.69
C SER A 197 -4.27 -6.83 -12.48
N ILE A 198 -3.25 -7.69 -12.50
CA ILE A 198 -2.97 -8.62 -11.40
C ILE A 198 -2.56 -7.84 -10.15
N PHE A 199 -1.68 -6.85 -10.26
CA PHE A 199 -1.31 -6.02 -9.11
C PHE A 199 -2.49 -5.25 -8.56
N ALA A 200 -3.32 -4.63 -9.41
CA ALA A 200 -4.54 -3.94 -8.97
C ALA A 200 -5.48 -4.89 -8.19
N LEU A 201 -5.66 -6.11 -8.69
CA LEU A 201 -6.46 -7.15 -8.04
C LEU A 201 -5.85 -7.58 -6.70
N LEU A 202 -4.54 -7.89 -6.65
CA LEU A 202 -3.86 -8.32 -5.43
C LEU A 202 -3.89 -7.24 -4.34
N ILE A 203 -3.60 -5.99 -4.70
CA ILE A 203 -3.72 -4.83 -3.81
C ILE A 203 -5.14 -4.76 -3.24
N SER A 204 -6.16 -4.91 -4.09
CA SER A 204 -7.57 -4.85 -3.68
C SER A 204 -7.95 -5.99 -2.74
N LEU A 205 -7.55 -7.23 -3.03
CA LEU A 205 -7.79 -8.37 -2.16
C LEU A 205 -7.12 -8.20 -0.79
N VAL A 206 -5.88 -7.70 -0.75
CA VAL A 206 -5.16 -7.46 0.50
C VAL A 206 -5.85 -6.35 1.31
N VAL A 207 -6.24 -5.25 0.67
CA VAL A 207 -6.92 -4.13 1.33
C VAL A 207 -8.28 -4.52 1.89
N LEU A 208 -9.10 -5.23 1.10
CA LEU A 208 -10.44 -5.65 1.53
C LEU A 208 -10.40 -6.63 2.71
N ASN A 209 -9.33 -7.42 2.83
CA ASN A 209 -9.13 -8.37 3.92
C ASN A 209 -8.20 -7.84 5.03
N ILE A 210 -7.77 -6.58 4.98
CA ILE A 210 -6.73 -6.05 5.87
C ILE A 210 -7.15 -6.09 7.34
N HIS A 211 -8.44 -5.92 7.63
CA HIS A 211 -9.01 -6.00 8.98
C HIS A 211 -8.97 -7.41 9.56
N GLN A 212 -9.05 -8.45 8.73
CA GLN A 212 -8.97 -9.85 9.16
C GLN A 212 -7.53 -10.29 9.45
N LEU A 213 -6.55 -9.55 8.93
CA LEU A 213 -5.13 -9.93 8.99
C LEU A 213 -4.47 -9.65 10.34
N GLY A 214 -5.13 -8.97 11.29
CA GLY A 214 -4.74 -8.82 12.70
C GLY A 214 -3.23 -8.79 12.96
N ARG A 215 -2.65 -9.95 13.33
CA ARG A 215 -1.22 -10.13 13.65
C ARG A 215 -0.26 -9.83 12.48
N HIS A 216 -0.70 -10.00 11.24
CA HIS A 216 0.08 -9.80 10.02
C HIS A 216 -0.19 -8.44 9.35
N TYR A 217 -1.00 -7.58 9.98
CA TYR A 217 -1.39 -6.27 9.44
C TYR A 217 -0.19 -5.45 8.95
N ARG A 218 0.86 -5.30 9.78
CA ARG A 218 2.08 -4.55 9.40
C ARG A 218 2.74 -5.12 8.14
N ARG A 219 2.84 -6.45 8.02
CA ARG A 219 3.50 -7.10 6.88
C ARG A 219 2.68 -6.91 5.60
N ALA A 220 1.38 -7.17 5.69
CA ALA A 220 0.44 -6.99 4.59
C ALA A 220 0.47 -5.54 4.08
N ARG A 221 0.54 -4.56 4.99
CA ARG A 221 0.64 -3.14 4.65
C ARG A 221 1.93 -2.79 3.90
N MET A 222 3.08 -3.34 4.30
CA MET A 222 4.34 -3.10 3.57
C MET A 222 4.34 -3.77 2.19
N LEU A 223 3.73 -4.95 2.07
CA LEU A 223 3.54 -5.63 0.78
C LEU A 223 2.64 -4.80 -0.15
N LEU A 224 1.53 -4.32 0.38
CA LEU A 224 0.59 -3.43 -0.31
C LEU A 224 1.28 -2.20 -0.88
N TYR A 225 2.11 -1.52 -0.09
CA TYR A 225 2.85 -0.34 -0.56
C TYR A 225 3.87 -0.69 -1.64
N GLY A 226 4.61 -1.79 -1.50
CA GLY A 226 5.55 -2.25 -2.52
C GLY A 226 4.85 -2.55 -3.85
N PHE A 227 3.73 -3.26 -3.81
CA PHE A 227 2.96 -3.61 -5.00
C PHE A 227 2.28 -2.39 -5.64
N ALA A 228 1.73 -1.49 -4.84
CA ALA A 228 1.16 -0.24 -5.33
C ALA A 228 2.23 0.63 -6.00
N PHE A 229 3.43 0.71 -5.42
CA PHE A 229 4.52 1.49 -6.00
C PHE A 229 4.97 0.92 -7.34
N THR A 230 5.08 -0.40 -7.47
CA THR A 230 5.40 -1.06 -8.75
C THR A 230 4.30 -0.90 -9.80
N LEU A 231 3.03 -1.07 -9.43
CA LEU A 231 1.90 -0.82 -10.32
C LEU A 231 1.96 0.60 -10.92
N LEU A 232 2.19 1.60 -10.06
CA LEU A 232 2.33 2.99 -10.48
C LEU A 232 3.54 3.21 -11.38
N ASN A 233 4.70 2.61 -11.06
CA ASN A 233 5.90 2.72 -11.90
C ASN A 233 5.69 2.12 -13.29
N ILE A 234 5.09 0.93 -13.39
CA ILE A 234 4.81 0.29 -14.69
C ILE A 234 3.92 1.20 -15.56
N GLN A 235 2.89 1.80 -14.96
CA GLN A 235 1.99 2.69 -15.68
C GLN A 235 2.60 4.04 -16.01
N LEU A 236 3.46 4.56 -15.14
CA LEU A 236 4.20 5.79 -15.39
C LEU A 236 5.18 5.60 -16.55
N LEU A 237 5.92 4.49 -16.54
CA LEU A 237 6.78 4.09 -17.66
C LEU A 237 5.96 4.00 -18.95
N HIS A 238 4.80 3.34 -18.94
CA HIS A 238 3.93 3.28 -20.13
C HIS A 238 3.40 4.66 -20.57
N ALA A 239 3.12 5.57 -19.63
CA ALA A 239 2.58 6.91 -19.94
C ALA A 239 3.64 7.90 -20.44
N PHE A 240 4.90 7.74 -20.00
CA PHE A 240 6.02 8.64 -20.34
C PHE A 240 7.02 8.04 -21.33
N SER A 241 6.92 6.74 -21.65
CA SER A 241 7.87 6.06 -22.53
C SER A 241 7.80 6.64 -23.95
N MET A 242 8.84 7.40 -24.27
CA MET A 242 9.21 7.83 -25.62
C MET A 242 10.24 6.86 -26.25
N ASP A 243 10.57 5.75 -25.58
CA ASP A 243 11.70 4.89 -25.95
C ASP A 243 11.26 3.55 -26.58
N ASN A 244 11.77 3.29 -27.78
CA ASN A 244 11.61 2.05 -28.56
C ASN A 244 12.01 0.76 -27.78
N MET A 245 12.84 0.87 -26.74
CA MET A 245 13.22 -0.28 -25.89
C MET A 245 12.05 -0.83 -25.07
N PHE A 246 11.13 0.03 -24.63
CA PHE A 246 9.97 -0.41 -23.85
C PHE A 246 8.91 -1.01 -24.78
N GLU A 247 8.72 -0.45 -25.98
CA GLU A 247 7.87 -1.06 -27.02
C GLU A 247 8.35 -2.45 -27.41
N ALA A 248 9.66 -2.69 -27.48
CA ALA A 248 10.22 -4.02 -27.78
C ALA A 248 9.88 -5.09 -26.73
N LEU A 249 9.57 -4.70 -25.49
CA LEU A 249 9.13 -5.62 -24.43
C LEU A 249 7.64 -6.02 -24.58
N PHE A 250 6.87 -5.28 -25.37
CA PHE A 250 5.48 -5.61 -25.71
C PHE A 250 5.42 -6.18 -27.11
N THR A 251 5.06 -7.46 -27.25
CA THR A 251 4.83 -8.00 -28.59
C THR A 251 3.63 -7.30 -29.26
N PRO A 252 3.57 -7.22 -30.60
CA PRO A 252 2.46 -6.56 -31.30
C PRO A 252 1.08 -7.12 -30.95
N TRP A 253 1.01 -8.41 -30.60
CA TRP A 253 -0.22 -9.06 -30.14
C TRP A 253 -0.64 -8.61 -28.73
N LEU A 254 0.31 -8.17 -27.92
CA LEU A 254 0.06 -7.65 -26.58
C LEU A 254 -0.47 -6.21 -26.61
N GLN A 255 -0.19 -5.41 -27.64
CA GLN A 255 -0.72 -4.04 -27.78
C GLN A 255 -2.20 -3.98 -28.21
N MET A 256 -2.91 -5.12 -28.21
CA MET A 256 -4.30 -5.18 -28.61
C MET A 256 -5.21 -4.36 -27.66
N PRO A 257 -6.13 -3.54 -28.19
CA PRO A 257 -7.00 -2.69 -27.39
C PRO A 257 -7.90 -3.47 -26.40
N TRP A 258 -8.11 -4.77 -26.65
CA TRP A 258 -8.84 -5.65 -25.74
C TRP A 258 -8.14 -5.82 -24.38
N LEU A 259 -6.80 -5.81 -24.31
CA LEU A 259 -6.07 -5.91 -23.04
C LEU A 259 -6.16 -4.61 -22.22
N SER A 260 -6.26 -3.46 -22.87
CA SER A 260 -6.62 -2.19 -22.22
C SER A 260 -8.02 -2.28 -21.62
N LEU A 261 -8.96 -2.84 -22.38
CA LEU A 261 -10.35 -3.00 -21.97
C LEU A 261 -10.49 -3.98 -20.80
N THR A 262 -9.74 -5.08 -20.77
CA THR A 262 -9.75 -6.01 -19.62
C THR A 262 -9.27 -5.34 -18.34
N HIS A 263 -8.19 -4.54 -18.40
CA HIS A 263 -7.72 -3.79 -17.23
C HIS A 263 -8.77 -2.80 -16.71
N VAL A 264 -9.40 -2.02 -17.60
CA VAL A 264 -10.47 -1.08 -17.21
C VAL A 264 -11.69 -1.82 -16.63
N LEU A 265 -12.08 -2.97 -17.20
CA LEU A 265 -13.17 -3.80 -16.67
C LEU A 265 -12.85 -4.36 -15.29
N ILE A 266 -11.61 -4.79 -15.04
CA ILE A 266 -11.18 -5.28 -13.72
C ILE A 266 -11.27 -4.16 -12.69
N ILE A 267 -10.76 -2.96 -13.00
CA ILE A 267 -10.88 -1.80 -12.10
C ILE A 267 -12.34 -1.43 -11.86
N PHE A 268 -13.16 -1.39 -12.92
CA PHE A 268 -14.59 -1.11 -12.81
C PHE A 268 -15.30 -2.11 -11.89
N SER A 269 -14.98 -3.40 -12.02
CA SER A 269 -15.52 -4.47 -11.17
C SER A 269 -15.12 -4.28 -9.70
N ILE A 270 -13.85 -3.99 -9.43
CA ILE A 270 -13.35 -3.76 -8.07
C ILE A 270 -14.01 -2.52 -7.45
N CYS A 271 -14.07 -1.40 -8.18
CA CYS A 271 -14.73 -0.18 -7.70
C CYS A 271 -16.23 -0.39 -7.45
N SER A 272 -16.90 -1.16 -8.31
CA SER A 272 -18.32 -1.52 -8.13
C SER A 272 -18.50 -2.36 -6.87
N PHE A 273 -17.63 -3.35 -6.64
CA PHE A 273 -17.65 -4.16 -5.43
C PHE A 273 -17.43 -3.31 -4.16
N LEU A 274 -16.47 -2.37 -4.21
CA LEU A 274 -16.19 -1.45 -3.10
C LEU A 274 -17.39 -0.53 -2.82
N LEU A 275 -18.05 -0.01 -3.85
CA LEU A 275 -19.26 0.79 -3.73
C LEU A 275 -20.38 -0.02 -3.05
N ILE A 276 -20.65 -1.24 -3.52
CA ILE A 276 -21.66 -2.12 -2.92
C ILE A 276 -21.34 -2.39 -1.45
N SER A 277 -20.07 -2.63 -1.14
CA SER A 277 -19.59 -2.90 0.23
C SER A 277 -19.85 -1.71 1.15
N ILE A 278 -19.51 -0.50 0.72
CA ILE A 278 -19.74 0.74 1.49
C ILE A 278 -21.24 0.99 1.70
N PHE A 279 -22.08 0.83 0.68
CA PHE A 279 -23.51 1.07 0.81
C PHE A 279 -24.16 0.06 1.78
N ARG A 280 -23.74 -1.20 1.72
CA ARG A 280 -24.20 -2.25 2.64
C ARG A 280 -23.77 -1.97 4.08
N GLU A 281 -22.52 -1.54 4.28
CA GLU A 281 -22.00 -1.20 5.61
C GLU A 281 -22.71 0.03 6.21
N ARG A 282 -23.06 1.02 5.38
CA ARG A 282 -23.85 2.19 5.78
C ARG A 282 -25.36 1.93 5.86
N GLN A 283 -25.82 0.71 5.62
CA GLN A 283 -27.24 0.33 5.55
C GLN A 283 -28.08 1.23 4.61
N GLN A 284 -27.47 1.77 3.57
CA GLN A 284 -28.14 2.61 2.58
C GLN A 284 -28.70 1.77 1.44
N SER A 285 -29.88 2.14 0.94
CA SER A 285 -30.49 1.45 -0.21
C SER A 285 -29.63 1.64 -1.46
N LEU A 286 -29.35 0.53 -2.15
CA LEU A 286 -28.68 0.52 -3.47
C LEU A 286 -29.53 1.17 -4.57
N VAL A 287 -30.81 1.43 -4.31
CA VAL A 287 -31.75 2.09 -5.24
C VAL A 287 -31.85 3.60 -4.96
N SER A 288 -31.08 4.12 -4.01
CA SER A 288 -31.05 5.55 -3.71
C SER A 288 -30.51 6.40 -4.87
N LEU A 289 -30.95 7.65 -4.97
CA LEU A 289 -30.44 8.62 -5.94
C LEU A 289 -28.91 8.79 -5.81
N SER A 290 -28.39 8.71 -4.58
CA SER A 290 -26.96 8.70 -4.29
C SER A 290 -26.22 7.51 -4.91
N ALA A 291 -26.78 6.28 -4.79
CA ALA A 291 -26.19 5.09 -5.39
C ALA A 291 -26.16 5.21 -6.92
N PHE A 292 -27.26 5.67 -7.51
CA PHE A 292 -27.36 5.92 -8.95
C PHE A 292 -26.33 6.95 -9.42
N ALA A 293 -26.17 8.07 -8.71
CA ALA A 293 -25.17 9.09 -9.01
C ALA A 293 -23.73 8.54 -8.92
N CYS A 294 -23.43 7.72 -7.91
CA CYS A 294 -22.11 7.08 -7.78
C CYS A 294 -21.81 6.08 -8.91
N VAL A 295 -22.81 5.28 -9.33
CA VAL A 295 -22.66 4.33 -10.45
C VAL A 295 -22.44 5.08 -11.76
N ILE A 296 -23.21 6.15 -12.01
CA ILE A 296 -22.98 7.02 -13.18
C ILE A 296 -21.56 7.60 -13.14
N GLY A 297 -21.14 8.13 -11.98
CA GLY A 297 -19.78 8.66 -11.81
C GLY A 297 -18.71 7.62 -12.12
N LEU A 298 -18.90 6.37 -11.67
CA LEU A 298 -17.98 5.28 -11.95
C LEU A 298 -17.92 4.94 -13.44
N VAL A 299 -19.07 4.87 -14.13
CA VAL A 299 -19.12 4.64 -15.58
C VAL A 299 -18.40 5.76 -16.35
N PHE A 300 -18.64 7.02 -15.97
CA PHE A 300 -17.95 8.17 -16.59
C PHE A 300 -16.44 8.12 -16.37
N VAL A 301 -16.00 7.86 -15.13
CA VAL A 301 -14.57 7.76 -14.80
C VAL A 301 -13.91 6.61 -15.58
N SER A 302 -14.53 5.44 -15.63
CA SER A 302 -13.99 4.29 -16.37
C SER A 302 -13.94 4.55 -17.88
N GLY A 303 -14.97 5.20 -18.44
CA GLY A 303 -15.00 5.58 -19.87
C GLY A 303 -13.92 6.61 -20.22
N LEU A 304 -13.76 7.66 -19.40
CA LEU A 304 -12.73 8.68 -19.58
C LEU A 304 -11.31 8.14 -19.36
N SER A 305 -11.16 7.02 -18.66
CA SER A 305 -9.87 6.37 -18.42
C SER A 305 -9.42 5.42 -19.54
N LEU A 306 -10.23 5.20 -20.59
CA LEU A 306 -9.82 4.38 -21.75
C LEU A 306 -8.54 4.88 -22.44
N PRO A 307 -8.37 6.18 -22.74
CA PRO A 307 -7.09 6.69 -23.26
C PRO A 307 -6.00 6.78 -22.19
N MET A 308 -6.36 6.69 -20.91
CA MET A 308 -5.47 7.01 -19.79
C MET A 308 -5.62 5.97 -18.67
N GLN A 309 -5.12 4.76 -18.92
CA GLN A 309 -5.23 3.63 -17.97
C GLN A 309 -4.64 3.93 -16.58
N GLY A 310 -3.66 4.84 -16.49
CA GLY A 310 -3.09 5.27 -15.19
C GLY A 310 -4.06 6.09 -14.33
N VAL A 311 -5.04 6.77 -14.92
CA VAL A 311 -6.01 7.57 -14.14
C VAL A 311 -6.99 6.66 -13.38
N SER A 312 -7.45 5.57 -13.99
CA SER A 312 -8.37 4.64 -13.33
C SER A 312 -7.72 3.92 -12.15
N THR A 313 -6.44 3.53 -12.24
CA THR A 313 -5.70 2.97 -11.10
C THR A 313 -5.41 3.98 -10.02
N ALA A 314 -5.09 5.23 -10.37
CA ALA A 314 -4.90 6.30 -9.39
C ALA A 314 -6.17 6.51 -8.55
N ILE A 315 -7.34 6.54 -9.20
CA ILE A 315 -8.64 6.63 -8.54
C ILE A 315 -8.93 5.39 -7.69
N LEU A 316 -8.64 4.20 -8.20
CA LEU A 316 -8.78 2.95 -7.44
C LEU A 316 -7.95 3.00 -6.15
N LEU A 317 -6.68 3.37 -6.22
CA LEU A 317 -5.80 3.47 -5.05
C LEU A 317 -6.27 4.54 -4.07
N MET A 318 -6.79 5.66 -4.56
CA MET A 318 -7.38 6.70 -3.71
C MET A 318 -8.61 6.18 -2.96
N LEU A 319 -9.50 5.43 -3.63
CA LEU A 319 -10.70 4.83 -3.04
C LEU A 319 -10.35 3.74 -2.03
N LEU A 320 -9.44 2.82 -2.38
CA LEU A 320 -8.96 1.77 -1.47
C LEU A 320 -8.26 2.36 -0.24
N GLY A 321 -7.39 3.35 -0.46
CA GLY A 321 -6.69 4.04 0.61
C GLY A 321 -7.65 4.77 1.54
N HIS A 322 -8.71 5.37 0.99
CA HIS A 322 -9.76 5.96 1.81
C HIS A 322 -10.57 4.91 2.58
N TYR A 323 -10.97 3.81 1.92
CA TYR A 323 -11.75 2.72 2.52
C TYR A 323 -11.02 2.05 3.70
N ALA A 324 -9.73 1.74 3.54
CA ALA A 324 -8.93 1.12 4.60
C ALA A 324 -8.27 2.11 5.57
N ASN A 325 -8.57 3.41 5.47
CA ASN A 325 -7.93 4.47 6.25
C ASN A 325 -6.38 4.47 6.16
N GLU A 326 -5.86 4.09 4.99
CA GLU A 326 -4.43 3.99 4.70
C GLU A 326 -3.92 5.28 4.05
N PHE A 327 -3.33 6.15 4.87
CA PHE A 327 -2.83 7.47 4.46
C PHE A 327 -1.88 7.38 3.25
N TRP A 328 -0.85 6.52 3.33
CA TRP A 328 0.16 6.41 2.27
C TRP A 328 -0.43 5.95 0.94
N LEU A 329 -1.31 4.95 0.96
CA LEU A 329 -1.94 4.43 -0.26
C LEU A 329 -2.80 5.50 -0.94
N LYS A 330 -3.59 6.25 -0.14
CA LYS A 330 -4.40 7.35 -0.64
C LYS A 330 -3.56 8.43 -1.31
N TRP A 331 -2.46 8.83 -0.68
CA TRP A 331 -1.57 9.86 -1.23
C TRP A 331 -0.78 9.40 -2.45
N MET A 332 -0.39 8.12 -2.51
CA MET A 332 0.18 7.54 -3.72
C MET A 332 -0.80 7.63 -4.91
N GLY A 333 -2.09 7.37 -4.68
CA GLY A 333 -3.15 7.56 -5.68
C GLY A 333 -3.35 9.02 -6.09
N ILE A 334 -3.31 9.97 -5.15
CA ILE A 334 -3.41 11.40 -5.47
C ILE A 334 -2.21 11.88 -6.28
N ALA A 335 -0.99 11.54 -5.83
CA ALA A 335 0.25 11.91 -6.52
C ALA A 335 0.30 11.30 -7.93
N SER A 336 -0.11 10.04 -8.08
CA SER A 336 -0.14 9.40 -9.39
C SER A 336 -1.19 10.01 -10.32
N ALA A 337 -2.37 10.38 -9.82
CA ALA A 337 -3.37 11.08 -10.64
C ALA A 337 -2.80 12.37 -11.23
N VAL A 338 -2.07 13.17 -10.43
CA VAL A 338 -1.40 14.38 -10.90
C VAL A 338 -0.33 14.06 -11.95
N LEU A 339 0.51 13.05 -11.71
CA LEU A 339 1.55 12.64 -12.64
C LEU A 339 1.00 12.12 -13.97
N PHE A 340 -0.09 11.34 -13.96
CA PHE A 340 -0.71 10.83 -15.18
C PHE A 340 -1.40 11.92 -15.99
N VAL A 341 -2.09 12.85 -15.32
CA VAL A 341 -2.67 14.02 -15.99
C VAL A 341 -1.56 14.89 -16.58
N GLY A 342 -0.45 15.09 -15.85
CA GLY A 342 0.73 15.80 -16.33
C GLY A 342 1.41 15.11 -17.52
N GLY A 343 1.58 13.78 -17.46
CA GLY A 343 2.17 12.99 -18.54
C GLY A 343 1.35 13.05 -19.82
N TYR A 344 0.03 12.97 -19.72
CA TYR A 344 -0.87 13.14 -20.86
C TYR A 344 -0.82 14.53 -21.47
N TYR A 345 -0.67 15.56 -20.65
CA TYR A 345 -0.48 16.91 -21.16
C TYR A 345 0.79 17.00 -22.02
N TYR A 346 1.86 16.31 -21.65
CA TYR A 346 3.14 16.34 -22.36
C TYR A 346 3.23 15.37 -23.56
N SER A 347 2.42 14.31 -23.61
CA SER A 347 2.46 13.31 -24.70
C SER A 347 2.17 13.92 -26.08
N LEU A 348 3.07 13.80 -27.05
CA LEU A 348 3.00 14.53 -28.34
C LEU A 348 1.95 14.00 -29.33
N GLU A 349 1.22 12.94 -29.01
CA GLU A 349 0.36 12.21 -29.95
C GLU A 349 -0.93 12.95 -30.33
N THR A 350 -1.40 13.86 -29.48
CA THR A 350 -2.69 14.55 -29.68
C THR A 350 -2.53 16.06 -29.75
N THR A 351 -3.38 16.70 -30.56
CA THR A 351 -3.36 18.16 -30.71
C THR A 351 -3.59 18.85 -29.38
N LEU A 352 -2.93 19.99 -29.19
CA LEU A 352 -3.05 20.81 -27.98
C LEU A 352 -4.50 21.21 -27.66
N MET A 353 -5.31 21.40 -28.71
CA MET A 353 -6.74 21.70 -28.62
C MET A 353 -7.54 20.52 -28.05
N LEU A 354 -7.28 19.28 -28.52
CA LEU A 354 -7.97 18.10 -28.02
C LEU A 354 -7.67 17.88 -26.53
N LYS A 355 -6.40 18.05 -26.13
CA LYS A 355 -5.99 17.96 -24.72
C LYS A 355 -6.65 19.02 -23.84
N SER A 356 -6.77 20.26 -24.31
CA SER A 356 -7.44 21.31 -23.54
C SER A 356 -8.92 20.99 -23.33
N TRP A 357 -9.59 20.38 -24.31
CA TRP A 357 -10.97 19.92 -24.17
C TRP A 357 -11.12 18.83 -23.12
N TYR A 358 -10.23 17.83 -23.11
CA TYR A 358 -10.24 16.77 -22.10
C TYR A 358 -9.98 17.32 -20.68
N LEU A 359 -8.99 18.22 -20.53
CA LEU A 359 -8.67 18.83 -19.23
C LEU A 359 -9.79 19.74 -18.73
N MET A 360 -10.38 20.55 -19.62
CA MET A 360 -11.53 21.39 -19.28
C MET A 360 -12.74 20.53 -18.91
N GLY A 361 -13.01 19.46 -19.66
CA GLY A 361 -14.07 18.50 -19.39
C GLY A 361 -13.88 17.80 -18.04
N LEU A 362 -12.66 17.37 -17.72
CA LEU A 362 -12.32 16.75 -16.44
C LEU A 362 -12.47 17.75 -15.28
N GLY A 363 -12.00 18.99 -15.45
CA GLY A 363 -12.17 20.05 -14.45
C GLY A 363 -13.63 20.41 -14.19
N LEU A 364 -14.45 20.52 -15.25
CA LEU A 364 -15.88 20.76 -15.14
C LEU A 364 -16.60 19.58 -14.49
N LEU A 365 -16.22 18.35 -14.85
CA LEU A 365 -16.75 17.13 -14.23
C LEU A 365 -16.45 17.10 -12.73
N LEU A 366 -15.21 17.38 -12.30
CA LEU A 366 -14.85 17.46 -10.88
C LEU A 366 -15.66 18.54 -10.13
N LEU A 367 -15.91 19.69 -10.76
CA LEU A 367 -16.74 20.75 -10.18
C LEU A 367 -18.20 20.31 -10.02
N VAL A 368 -18.78 19.71 -11.06
CA VAL A 368 -20.15 19.16 -11.00
C VAL A 368 -20.23 18.07 -9.94
N THR A 369 -19.27 17.14 -9.90
CA THR A 369 -19.21 16.10 -8.87
C THR A 369 -19.13 16.72 -7.48
N LYS A 370 -18.30 17.74 -7.25
CA LYS A 370 -18.22 18.44 -5.96
C LYS A 370 -19.56 19.08 -5.58
N LEU A 371 -20.22 19.77 -6.51
CA LEU A 371 -21.53 20.40 -6.29
C LEU A 371 -22.61 19.35 -5.99
N VAL A 372 -22.64 18.26 -6.75
CA VAL A 372 -23.56 17.15 -6.57
C VAL A 372 -23.33 16.45 -5.23
N MET A 373 -22.07 16.21 -4.85
CA MET A 373 -21.73 15.63 -3.55
C MET A 373 -22.17 16.54 -2.40
N TRP A 374 -21.95 17.85 -2.52
CA TRP A 374 -22.41 18.81 -1.51
C TRP A 374 -23.94 18.82 -1.36
N ARG A 375 -24.67 18.60 -2.45
CA ARG A 375 -26.14 18.59 -2.46
C ARG A 375 -26.76 17.26 -2.04
N LEU A 376 -26.15 16.14 -2.41
CA LEU A 376 -26.66 14.78 -2.13
C LEU A 376 -26.18 14.23 -0.78
N PHE A 377 -25.03 14.68 -0.28
CA PHE A 377 -24.45 14.28 1.00
C PHE A 377 -24.19 15.53 1.85
N PRO A 378 -25.23 16.18 2.40
CA PRO A 378 -25.03 17.26 3.35
C PRO A 378 -24.18 16.72 4.51
N ALA A 379 -23.07 17.40 4.81
CA ALA A 379 -22.20 17.04 5.93
C ALA A 379 -23.05 16.92 7.19
N ASN A 380 -23.02 15.75 7.83
CA ASN A 380 -23.86 15.44 8.97
C ASN A 380 -23.56 16.46 10.09
N VAL A 381 -24.44 17.44 10.28
CA VAL A 381 -24.24 18.55 11.24
C VAL A 381 -24.19 18.02 12.69
N HIS A 382 -24.63 16.78 12.92
CA HIS A 382 -24.67 16.12 14.23
C HIS A 382 -23.51 15.16 14.53
N ALA A 383 -22.41 15.15 13.76
CA ALA A 383 -21.27 14.27 14.02
C ALA A 383 -20.54 14.50 15.36
N LYS A 384 -20.94 15.50 16.16
CA LYS A 384 -20.38 15.79 17.49
C LYS A 384 -21.05 15.07 18.66
N GLU A 385 -22.16 14.36 18.46
CA GLU A 385 -22.92 13.74 19.57
C GLU A 385 -22.68 12.23 19.72
N THR A 386 -21.80 11.64 18.90
CA THR A 386 -21.35 10.26 19.04
C THR A 386 -19.83 10.19 19.08
N MET A 387 -19.25 10.69 20.16
CA MET A 387 -17.94 10.27 20.67
C MET A 387 -18.05 10.00 22.15
#